data_AF-A0A8X6QED8-F1
#
_entry.id   AF-A0A8X6QED8-F1
#
_cell.length_a   1.000
_cell.length_b   1.000
_cell.length_c   1.000
_cell.angle_alpha   90.00
_cell.angle_beta   90.00
_cell.angle_gamma   90.00
#
_symmetry.space_group_name_H-M   'P 1'
#
loop_
_entity.id
_entity.type
_entity.pdbx_description
1 polymer ?
#
loop_
_entity_poly.entity_id
_entity_poly.type
_entity_poly.pdbx_seq_one_letter_code
_entity_poly.pdbx_strand_id
1 'polypeptide(L)'
;MWKQGMIIIELLPNVGEEKHLYDSYKVEAFAHKVLRLSPYHCDLHPIKIIWSYVKRHVARENKTFKLNDVMDLTIQGIEKVSVRNWMNCINHATEKEKEMWGIGELSY
;
A
#
# COMPACT_ATOMS: atom_id res chain seq x y z
N MET A 1 20.67 -4.61 26.12
CA MET A 1 20.48 -5.99 26.65
C MET A 1 18.99 -6.19 26.90
N TRP A 2 18.31 -6.89 26.00
CA TRP A 2 16.86 -7.12 26.04
C TRP A 2 16.47 -7.92 27.29
N LYS A 3 15.39 -7.52 27.97
CA LYS A 3 14.83 -8.26 29.11
C LYS A 3 13.37 -8.64 28.82
N GLN A 4 12.97 -9.82 29.27
CA GLN A 4 11.59 -10.29 29.20
C GLN A 4 10.69 -9.31 29.99
N GLY A 5 9.68 -8.72 29.33
CA GLY A 5 8.71 -7.81 29.96
C GLY A 5 8.85 -6.31 29.65
N MET A 6 9.78 -5.91 28.78
CA MET A 6 9.90 -4.51 28.34
C MET A 6 8.69 -4.07 27.50
N ILE A 7 8.22 -2.83 27.70
CA ILE A 7 7.11 -2.23 26.94
C ILE A 7 7.62 -1.53 25.68
N ILE A 8 6.74 -1.31 24.69
CA ILE A 8 7.10 -0.77 23.35
C ILE A 8 7.99 0.48 23.43
N ILE A 9 7.70 1.41 24.35
CA ILE A 9 8.44 2.67 24.51
C ILE A 9 9.91 2.43 24.90
N GLU A 10 10.19 1.42 25.73
CA GLU A 10 11.54 1.08 26.18
C GLU A 10 12.34 0.33 25.11
N LEU A 11 11.64 -0.26 24.14
CA LEU A 11 12.24 -0.97 23.01
C LEU A 11 12.58 -0.05 21.85
N LEU A 12 11.81 1.02 21.63
CA LEU A 12 11.96 1.96 20.51
C LEU A 12 13.39 2.51 20.33
N PRO A 13 14.15 2.90 21.37
CA PRO A 13 15.52 3.39 21.21
C PRO A 13 16.46 2.33 20.63
N ASN A 14 16.31 1.07 21.04
CA ASN A 14 17.16 -0.04 20.62
C ASN A 14 16.80 -0.54 19.21
N VAL A 15 15.55 -0.37 18.80
CA VAL A 15 15.10 -0.73 17.45
C VAL A 15 15.86 0.07 16.40
N GLY A 16 16.16 1.35 16.64
CA GLY A 16 16.94 2.19 15.71
C GLY A 16 18.35 1.65 15.49
N GLU A 17 19.00 1.18 16.56
CA GLU A 17 20.35 0.62 16.51
C GLU A 17 20.40 -0.73 15.81
N GLU A 18 19.41 -1.61 16.00
CA GLU A 18 19.43 -2.95 15.39
C GLU A 18 18.74 -3.04 14.02
N LYS A 19 18.01 -1.99 13.61
CA LYS A 19 17.19 -1.97 12.37
C LYS A 19 17.95 -2.42 11.14
N HIS A 20 19.19 -1.94 10.99
CA HIS A 20 20.05 -2.20 9.83
C HIS A 20 20.41 -3.68 9.67
N LEU A 21 20.44 -4.46 10.77
CA LEU A 21 20.72 -5.90 10.74
C LEU A 21 19.60 -6.70 10.05
N TYR A 22 18.39 -6.13 9.99
CA TYR A 22 17.19 -6.75 9.41
C TYR A 22 16.69 -6.01 8.17
N ASP A 23 17.44 -5.01 7.69
CA ASP A 23 17.06 -4.22 6.52
C ASP A 23 17.36 -4.94 5.19
N SER A 24 18.13 -6.03 5.19
CA SER A 24 18.41 -6.81 3.98
C SER A 24 17.24 -7.74 3.62
N TYR A 25 16.57 -7.44 2.51
CA TYR A 25 15.55 -8.35 1.95
C TYR A 25 16.20 -9.28 0.93
N LYS A 26 15.79 -10.56 0.93
CA LYS A 26 16.17 -11.52 -0.13
C LYS A 26 15.85 -11.00 -1.54
N VAL A 27 14.94 -10.03 -1.67
CA VAL A 27 14.49 -9.43 -2.93
C VAL A 27 15.42 -8.30 -3.42
N GLU A 28 16.22 -7.70 -2.53
CA GLU A 28 17.22 -6.68 -2.93
C GLU A 28 18.34 -7.27 -3.79
N ALA A 29 18.55 -8.60 -3.72
CA ALA A 29 19.43 -9.35 -4.61
C ALA A 29 19.02 -9.26 -6.10
N PHE A 30 17.79 -8.82 -6.39
CA PHE A 30 17.28 -8.64 -7.76
C PHE A 30 17.31 -7.18 -8.25
N ALA A 31 18.13 -6.32 -7.63
CA ALA A 31 18.31 -4.91 -8.00
C ALA A 31 17.05 -4.03 -7.96
N HIS A 32 16.02 -4.46 -7.22
CA HIS A 32 14.82 -3.67 -6.98
C HIS A 32 14.88 -2.99 -5.62
N LYS A 33 14.56 -1.69 -5.58
CA LYS A 33 14.40 -0.96 -4.31
C LYS A 33 13.10 -1.40 -3.64
N VAL A 34 13.20 -1.98 -2.45
CA VAL A 34 12.03 -2.34 -1.64
C VAL A 34 11.46 -1.08 -0.98
N LEU A 35 10.17 -0.81 -1.20
CA LEU A 35 9.44 0.24 -0.50
C LEU A 35 8.70 -0.34 0.70
N ARG A 36 8.94 0.22 1.89
CA ARG A 36 8.18 -0.12 3.09
C ARG A 36 6.88 0.67 3.09
N LEU A 37 5.80 -0.06 3.29
CA LEU A 37 4.45 0.42 3.21
C LEU A 37 3.82 0.38 4.60
N SER A 38 3.14 1.45 4.99
CA SER A 38 2.56 1.55 6.34
C SER A 38 1.41 0.54 6.50
N PRO A 39 1.39 -0.27 7.57
CA PRO A 39 0.27 -1.16 7.84
C PRO A 39 -1.05 -0.37 7.99
N TYR A 40 -2.17 -0.91 7.51
CA TYR A 40 -3.51 -0.34 7.64
C TYR A 40 -3.80 0.98 6.87
N HIS A 41 -2.84 1.54 6.14
CA HIS A 41 -3.04 2.73 5.31
C HIS A 41 -3.20 2.37 3.83
N CYS A 42 -4.37 1.83 3.47
CA CYS A 42 -4.64 1.39 2.09
C CYS A 42 -4.69 2.55 1.08
N ASP A 43 -4.90 3.78 1.58
CA ASP A 43 -4.83 5.06 0.88
C ASP A 43 -3.42 5.42 0.41
N LEU A 44 -2.38 4.89 1.06
CA LEU A 44 -1.00 5.02 0.61
C LEU A 44 -0.60 3.97 -0.44
N HIS A 45 -1.47 3.01 -0.77
CA HIS A 45 -1.15 1.88 -1.64
C HIS A 45 -1.94 1.97 -2.95
N PRO A 46 -1.39 2.59 -4.02
CA PRO A 46 -2.10 2.81 -5.28
C PRO A 46 -2.78 1.55 -5.84
N ILE A 47 -2.12 0.38 -5.73
CA ILE A 47 -2.70 -0.87 -6.20
C ILE A 47 -3.97 -1.28 -5.43
N LYS A 48 -4.06 -0.99 -4.12
CA LYS A 48 -5.27 -1.25 -3.32
C LYS A 48 -6.41 -0.34 -3.77
N ILE A 49 -6.10 0.91 -4.13
CA ILE A 49 -7.08 1.86 -4.68
C ILE A 49 -7.56 1.38 -6.05
N ILE A 50 -6.66 0.95 -6.94
CA ILE A 50 -7.03 0.33 -8.23
C ILE A 50 -7.95 -0.88 -8.03
N TRP A 51 -7.62 -1.78 -7.11
CA TRP A 51 -8.48 -2.91 -6.78
C TRP A 51 -9.86 -2.49 -6.29
N SER A 52 -10.02 -1.32 -5.66
CA SER A 52 -11.33 -0.80 -5.29
C SER A 52 -12.20 -0.49 -6.52
N TYR A 53 -11.62 0.03 -7.61
CA TYR A 53 -12.33 0.26 -8.87
C TYR A 53 -12.76 -1.05 -9.52
N VAL A 54 -11.86 -2.03 -9.59
CA VAL A 54 -12.16 -3.36 -10.14
C VAL A 54 -13.28 -4.03 -9.34
N LYS A 55 -13.17 -4.04 -8.00
CA LYS A 55 -14.21 -4.62 -7.13
C LYS A 55 -15.55 -3.91 -7.29
N ARG A 56 -15.56 -2.59 -7.44
CA ARG A 56 -16.78 -1.82 -7.69
C ARG A 56 -17.42 -2.18 -9.03
N HIS A 57 -16.60 -2.42 -10.07
CA HIS A 57 -17.09 -2.89 -11.35
C HIS A 57 -17.75 -4.27 -11.22
N VAL A 58 -17.06 -5.24 -10.63
CA VAL A 58 -17.59 -6.59 -10.39
C VAL A 58 -18.88 -6.52 -9.57
N ALA A 59 -18.89 -5.77 -8.47
CA ALA A 59 -20.08 -5.65 -7.62
C ALA A 59 -21.30 -5.04 -8.34
N ARG A 60 -21.07 -4.15 -9.31
CA ARG A 60 -22.15 -3.51 -10.07
C ARG A 60 -22.70 -4.40 -11.18
N GLU A 61 -21.83 -5.15 -11.86
CA GLU A 61 -22.22 -5.94 -13.04
C GLU A 61 -22.56 -7.40 -12.71
N ASN A 62 -22.14 -7.92 -11.56
CA ASN A 62 -22.38 -9.30 -11.18
C ASN A 62 -23.86 -9.52 -10.82
N LYS A 63 -24.59 -10.18 -11.72
CA LYS A 63 -26.03 -10.49 -11.55
C LYS A 63 -26.29 -11.95 -11.18
N THR A 64 -25.32 -12.82 -11.39
CA THR A 64 -25.48 -14.29 -11.30
C THR A 64 -24.85 -14.86 -10.04
N PHE A 65 -23.93 -14.13 -9.42
CA PHE A 65 -23.14 -14.54 -8.26
C PHE A 65 -22.35 -15.84 -8.47
N LYS A 66 -22.07 -16.21 -9.72
CA LYS A 66 -21.25 -17.37 -10.09
C LYS A 66 -19.78 -16.98 -10.17
N LEU A 67 -18.89 -17.89 -9.75
CA LEU A 67 -17.46 -17.61 -9.71
C LEU A 67 -16.85 -17.34 -11.10
N ASN A 68 -17.31 -18.06 -12.13
CA ASN A 68 -16.84 -17.84 -13.50
C ASN A 68 -17.17 -16.42 -13.98
N ASP A 69 -18.41 -15.97 -13.75
CA ASP A 69 -18.83 -14.62 -14.12
C ASP A 69 -18.06 -13.56 -13.33
N VAL A 70 -17.73 -13.82 -12.06
CA VAL A 70 -16.85 -12.95 -11.25
C VAL A 70 -15.44 -12.88 -11.86
N MET A 71 -14.88 -13.98 -12.33
CA MET A 71 -13.56 -14.00 -12.98
C MET A 71 -13.57 -13.14 -14.24
N ASP A 72 -14.54 -13.35 -15.12
CA ASP A 72 -14.66 -12.60 -16.39
C ASP A 72 -14.85 -11.11 -16.13
N LEU A 73 -15.71 -10.74 -15.18
CA LEU A 73 -15.91 -9.35 -14.78
C LEU A 73 -14.67 -8.74 -14.12
N THR A 74 -13.86 -9.54 -13.43
CA THR A 74 -12.60 -9.07 -12.83
C THR A 74 -11.60 -8.71 -13.91
N ILE A 75 -11.44 -9.57 -14.93
CA ILE A 75 -10.57 -9.31 -16.09
C ILE A 75 -11.03 -8.06 -16.82
N GLN A 76 -12.33 -7.94 -17.14
CA GLN A 76 -12.90 -6.74 -17.77
C GLN A 76 -12.70 -5.49 -16.91
N GLY A 77 -12.81 -5.61 -15.59
CA GLY A 77 -12.56 -4.53 -14.64
C GLY A 77 -11.12 -4.04 -14.70
N ILE A 78 -10.16 -4.95 -14.80
CA ILE A 78 -8.73 -4.65 -14.96
C ILE A 78 -8.47 -3.95 -16.30
N GLU A 79 -9.03 -4.45 -17.40
CA GLU A 79 -8.88 -3.86 -18.74
C GLU A 79 -9.44 -2.43 -18.83
N LYS A 80 -10.47 -2.12 -18.03
CA LYS A 80 -11.04 -0.77 -17.93
C LYS A 80 -10.17 0.20 -17.13
N VAL A 81 -9.16 -0.27 -16.41
CA VAL A 81 -8.24 0.59 -15.68
C VAL A 81 -7.32 1.30 -16.67
N SER A 82 -7.58 2.58 -16.89
CA SER A 82 -6.77 3.41 -17.78
C SER A 82 -5.48 3.90 -17.11
N VAL A 83 -4.53 4.36 -17.93
CA VAL A 83 -3.34 5.09 -17.46
C VAL A 83 -3.72 6.28 -16.58
N ARG A 84 -4.83 6.97 -16.88
CA ARG A 84 -5.34 8.07 -16.05
C ARG A 84 -5.80 7.60 -14.68
N ASN A 85 -6.42 6.44 -14.56
CA ASN A 85 -6.80 5.89 -13.26
C ASN A 85 -5.56 5.61 -12.41
N TRP A 86 -4.51 5.04 -13.01
CA TRP A 86 -3.21 4.83 -12.35
C TRP A 86 -2.58 6.14 -11.88
N MET A 87 -2.46 7.14 -12.76
CA MET A 87 -1.90 8.45 -12.41
C MET A 87 -2.66 9.10 -11.25
N ASN A 88 -4.00 9.06 -11.28
CA ASN A 88 -4.82 9.59 -10.20
C ASN A 88 -4.58 8.87 -8.87
N CYS A 89 -4.43 7.54 -8.87
CA CYS A 89 -4.18 6.77 -7.65
C CYS A 89 -2.79 7.02 -7.07
N ILE A 90 -1.78 7.18 -7.94
CA ILE A 90 -0.42 7.53 -7.52
C ILE A 90 -0.42 8.92 -6.89
N ASN A 91 -1.00 9.92 -7.57
CA ASN A 91 -1.10 11.28 -7.05
C ASN A 91 -1.83 11.31 -5.70
N HIS A 92 -2.94 10.57 -5.56
CA HIS A 92 -3.65 10.48 -4.28
C HIS A 92 -2.77 9.94 -3.16
N ALA A 93 -2.04 8.84 -3.39
CA ALA A 93 -1.15 8.25 -2.39
C ALA A 93 0.00 9.21 -2.02
N THR A 94 0.57 9.92 -3.00
CA THR A 94 1.62 10.92 -2.76
C THR A 94 1.12 12.12 -1.95
N GLU A 95 -0.08 12.62 -2.24
CA GLU A 95 -0.66 13.72 -1.44
C GLU A 95 -1.01 13.28 -0.02
N LYS A 96 -1.54 12.06 0.14
CA LYS A 96 -1.78 11.47 1.47
C LYS A 96 -0.51 11.28 2.26
N GLU A 97 0.57 10.85 1.60
CA GLU A 97 1.88 10.78 2.22
C GLU A 97 2.32 12.16 2.72
N LYS A 98 2.30 13.20 1.87
CA LYS A 98 2.67 14.58 2.27
C LYS A 98 1.87 15.10 3.45
N GLU A 99 0.56 14.84 3.47
CA GLU A 99 -0.34 15.20 4.58
C GLU A 99 0.11 14.52 5.88
N MET A 100 0.40 13.22 5.85
CA MET A 100 0.87 12.48 7.03
C MET A 100 2.23 12.96 7.55
N TRP A 101 3.11 13.41 6.67
CA TRP A 101 4.40 14.00 7.05
C TRP A 101 4.30 15.47 7.53
N GLY A 102 3.11 16.09 7.46
CA GLY A 102 2.93 17.50 7.85
C GLY A 102 3.60 18.50 6.91
N ILE A 103 3.98 18.08 5.70
CA ILE A 103 4.71 18.91 4.72
C ILE A 103 3.77 19.96 4.07
N GLY A 104 2.46 19.78 4.21
CA GLY A 104 1.44 20.68 3.65
C GLY A 104 1.24 22.02 4.38
N GLU A 105 1.78 22.19 5.60
CA GLU A 105 1.62 23.42 6.41
C GLU A 105 2.90 24.26 6.55
N LEU A 106 4.02 23.81 5.98
CA LEU A 106 5.30 24.55 5.99
C LEU A 106 5.52 25.28 4.66
N SER A 107 4.60 26.17 4.30
CA SER A 107 4.89 27.29 3.42
C SER A 107 5.40 28.45 4.28
N TYR A 108 6.72 28.65 4.31
CA TYR A 108 7.35 29.92 4.71
C TYR A 108 7.00 31.03 3.71
#